data_AF-A0A160IKK6-F1
#
_entry.id   AF-A0A160IKK6-F1
#
_cell.length_a   1.000
_cell.length_b   1.000
_cell.length_c   1.000
_cell.angle_alpha   90.00
_cell.angle_beta   90.00
_cell.angle_gamma   90.00
#
_symmetry.space_group_name_H-M   'P 1'
#
loop_
_entity.id
_entity.type
_entity.pdbx_description
1 polymer ?
#
loop_
_entity_poly.entity_id
_entity_poly.type
_entity_poly.pdbx_seq_one_letter_code
_entity_poly.pdbx_strand_id
1 'polypeptide(L)' 'MRVLLCTFIQIVMWCGYSIVLFLSHHDHNFYETILMLMFGYFNFLVAQRLNINKSVALNMTISLTLIYVTGKMIIG' A
#
# COMPACT_ATOMS: atom_id res chain seq x y z
N MET A 1 17.28 5.44 -9.56
CA MET A 1 16.42 6.57 -9.14
C MET A 1 14.92 6.28 -9.22
N ARG A 2 14.38 5.78 -10.33
CA ARG A 2 12.93 5.51 -10.47
C ARG A 2 12.36 4.54 -9.44
N VAL A 3 13.13 3.52 -9.08
CA VAL A 3 12.77 2.53 -8.05
C VAL A 3 12.65 3.19 -6.66
N LEU A 4 13.64 3.99 -6.26
CA LEU A 4 13.60 4.76 -5.00
C LEU A 4 12.40 5.70 -4.92
N LEU A 5 12.11 6.41 -6.01
CA LEU A 5 10.95 7.30 -6.09
C LEU A 5 9.63 6.53 -5.99
N CYS A 6 9.57 5.33 -6.60
CA CYS A 6 8.44 4.43 -6.44
C CYS A 6 8.28 3.97 -4.98
N THR A 7 9.35 3.55 -4.31
CA THR A 7 9.29 3.14 -2.90
C THR A 7 8.82 4.29 -2.00
N PHE A 8 9.28 5.52 -2.26
CA PHE A 8 8.85 6.70 -1.51
C PHE A 8 7.35 6.98 -1.68
N ILE A 9 6.83 6.92 -2.92
CA ILE A 9 5.39 7.07 -3.16
C ILE A 9 4.62 5.95 -2.49
N GLN A 10 5.10 4.71 -2.53
CA GLN A 10 4.42 3.60 -1.88
C GLN A 10 4.32 3.81 -0.36
N ILE A 11 5.37 4.32 0.29
CA ILE A 11 5.34 4.67 1.72
C ILE A 11 4.29 5.76 1.99
N VAL A 12 4.26 6.83 1.19
CA VAL A 12 3.27 7.91 1.32
C VAL A 12 1.84 7.37 1.16
N MET A 13 1.61 6.46 0.22
CA MET A 13 0.32 5.81 0.02
C MET A 13 -0.09 4.97 1.23
N TRP A 14 0.83 4.25 1.86
CA TRP A 14 0.57 3.49 3.10
C TRP A 14 0.28 4.39 4.29
N CYS A 15 0.96 5.54 4.41
CA CYS A 15 0.59 6.55 5.40
C CYS A 15 -0.82 7.09 5.17
N GLY A 16 -1.18 7.36 3.91
CA GLY A 16 -2.54 7.75 3.53
C GLY A 16 -3.58 6.71 3.92
N TYR A 17 -3.32 5.43 3.65
CA TYR A 17 -4.17 4.32 4.09
C TYR A 17 -4.38 4.34 5.61
N SER A 18 -3.30 4.44 6.41
CA SER A 18 -3.41 4.49 7.88
C SER A 18 -4.24 5.68 8.37
N ILE A 19 -4.13 6.85 7.74
CA ILE A 19 -4.92 8.04 8.08
C ILE A 19 -6.40 7.79 7.78
N VAL A 20 -6.72 7.25 6.61
CA VAL A 20 -8.12 6.94 6.24
C VAL A 20 -8.69 5.86 7.16
N LEU A 21 -7.88 4.86 7.51
CA LEU A 21 -8.27 3.81 8.45
C LEU A 21 -8.58 4.38 9.84
N PHE A 22 -7.71 5.29 10.33
CA PHE A 22 -7.91 5.98 11.59
C PHE A 22 -9.15 6.88 11.57
N LEU A 23 -9.43 7.54 10.45
CA LEU A 23 -10.63 8.37 10.30
C LEU A 23 -11.91 7.52 10.16
N SER A 24 -11.78 6.32 9.58
CA SER A 24 -12.85 5.35 9.37
C SER A 24 -13.20 4.53 10.62
N HIS A 25 -12.76 4.96 11.81
CA HIS A 25 -12.85 4.26 13.10
C HIS A 25 -14.26 3.75 13.49
N HIS A 26 -15.31 4.12 12.76
CA HIS A 26 -16.67 3.82 13.16
C HIS A 26 -17.29 2.55 12.55
N ASP A 27 -16.84 2.02 11.39
CA ASP A 27 -17.56 0.88 10.77
C ASP A 27 -16.67 -0.16 10.06
N HIS A 28 -16.76 -1.39 10.59
CA HIS A 28 -16.51 -2.72 10.00
C HIS A 28 -15.19 -3.02 9.28
N ASN A 29 -14.54 -4.11 9.73
CA ASN A 29 -13.39 -4.83 9.16
C ASN A 29 -13.45 -5.06 7.62
N PHE A 30 -14.66 -5.05 7.05
CA PHE A 30 -14.89 -5.18 5.62
C PHE A 30 -14.42 -3.96 4.80
N TYR A 31 -14.69 -2.74 5.29
CA TYR A 31 -14.25 -1.51 4.64
C TYR A 31 -12.74 -1.40 4.64
N GLU A 32 -12.10 -1.82 5.73
CA GLU A 32 -10.66 -1.89 5.83
C GLU A 32 -10.05 -2.76 4.72
N THR A 33 -10.61 -3.95 4.50
CA THR A 33 -10.11 -4.88 3.48
C THR A 33 -10.24 -4.31 2.06
N ILE A 34 -11.36 -3.64 1.78
CA ILE A 34 -11.59 -2.94 0.50
C ILE A 34 -10.58 -1.81 0.31
N LEU A 35 -10.36 -1.01 1.36
CA LEU A 35 -9.40 0.09 1.33
C LEU A 35 -7.98 -0.43 1.06
N MET A 36 -7.62 -1.56 1.67
CA MET A 36 -6.31 -2.17 1.49
C MET A 36 -6.11 -2.62 0.04
N LEU A 37 -7.14 -3.24 -0.57
CA LEU A 37 -7.14 -3.61 -1.99
C LEU A 37 -7.03 -2.38 -2.89
N MET A 38 -7.77 -1.30 -2.61
CA MET A 38 -7.69 -0.06 -3.39
C MET A 38 -6.30 0.58 -3.32
N PHE A 39 -5.73 0.74 -2.12
CA PHE A 39 -4.40 1.31 -1.94
C PHE A 39 -3.29 0.42 -2.54
N GLY A 40 -3.42 -0.90 -2.43
CA GLY A 40 -2.55 -1.86 -3.12
C GLY A 40 -2.60 -1.71 -4.65
N TYR A 41 -3.80 -1.58 -5.21
CA TYR A 41 -4.00 -1.34 -6.63
C TYR A 41 -3.41 0.00 -7.09
N PHE A 42 -3.58 1.08 -6.32
CA PHE A 42 -2.95 2.36 -6.63
C PHE A 42 -1.43 2.27 -6.62
N ASN A 43 -0.84 1.55 -5.66
CA ASN A 43 0.61 1.32 -5.62
C ASN A 43 1.13 0.57 -6.87
N PHE A 44 0.37 -0.40 -7.36
CA PHE A 44 0.67 -1.09 -8.61
C PHE A 44 0.58 -0.15 -9.83
N LEU A 45 -0.48 0.67 -9.90
CA LEU A 45 -0.68 1.67 -10.96
C LEU A 45 0.44 2.71 -11.01
N VAL A 46 0.88 3.20 -9.84
CA VAL A 46 2.02 4.12 -9.71
C VAL A 46 3.29 3.47 -10.23
N ALA A 47 3.56 2.22 -9.85
CA ALA A 47 4.75 1.50 -10.31
C ALA A 47 4.74 1.27 -11.83
N GLN A 48 3.57 0.98 -12.40
CA GLN A 48 3.39 0.86 -13.85
C GLN A 48 3.59 2.20 -14.58
N ARG A 49 3.04 3.31 -14.04
CA ARG A 49 3.23 4.67 -14.58
C ARG A 49 4.70 5.10 -14.60
N LEU A 50 5.50 4.63 -13.65
CA LEU A 50 6.94 4.94 -13.57
C LEU A 50 7.81 4.11 -14.52
N ASN A 51 7.20 3.29 -15.37
CA ASN A 51 7.85 2.46 -16.38
C ASN A 51 8.84 1.45 -15.75
N ILE A 52 8.50 0.94 -14.57
CA ILE A 52 9.27 -0.10 -13.87
C ILE A 52 8.81 -1.47 -14.38
N ASN A 53 9.73 -2.42 -14.51
CA ASN A 53 9.41 -3.80 -14.88
C ASN A 53 8.26 -4.36 -14.03
N LYS A 54 7.21 -4.87 -14.68
CA LYS A 54 5.99 -5.40 -14.03
C LYS A 54 6.29 -6.36 -12.87
N SER A 55 7.26 -7.25 -13.04
CA SER A 55 7.64 -8.22 -12.00
C SER A 55 8.27 -7.56 -10.77
N VAL A 56 9.06 -6.51 -10.96
CA VAL A 56 9.68 -5.74 -9.87
C VAL A 56 8.64 -4.88 -9.17
N ALA A 57 7.74 -4.26 -9.94
CA ALA A 57 6.61 -3.50 -9.43
C ALA A 57 5.69 -4.38 -8.56
N LEU A 58 5.35 -5.59 -9.03
CA LEU A 58 4.56 -6.55 -8.27
C LEU A 58 5.28 -7.00 -7.00
N ASN A 59 6.54 -7.42 -7.10
CA ASN A 59 7.29 -7.85 -5.92
C ASN A 59 7.41 -6.75 -4.87
N MET A 60 7.69 -5.50 -5.27
CA MET A 60 7.72 -4.38 -4.33
C MET A 60 6.37 -4.13 -3.67
N THR A 61 5.29 -4.12 -4.46
CA THR A 61 3.94 -3.87 -3.95
C THR A 61 3.51 -4.97 -2.97
N ILE A 62 3.81 -6.23 -3.29
CA ILE A 62 3.53 -7.42 -2.47
C ILE A 62 4.38 -7.40 -1.19
N SER A 63 5.67 -7.11 -1.28
CA SER A 63 6.53 -7.02 -0.10
C SER A 63 6.09 -5.90 0.85
N LEU A 64 5.74 -4.72 0.33
CA LEU A 64 5.26 -3.63 1.18
C LEU A 64 3.88 -3.90 1.79
N THR A 65 2.95 -4.50 1.04
CA THR A 65 1.66 -4.96 1.60
C THR A 65 1.89 -5.96 2.72
N LEU A 66 2.76 -6.95 2.52
CA LEU A 66 3.11 -7.95 3.54
C LEU A 66 3.72 -7.30 4.79
N ILE A 67 4.67 -6.38 4.63
CA ILE A 67 5.30 -5.66 5.75
C ILE A 67 4.22 -4.86 6.51
N TYR A 68 3.33 -4.18 5.81
CA TYR A 68 2.26 -3.41 6.41
C TYR A 68 1.28 -4.28 7.21
N VAL A 69 0.79 -5.37 6.61
CA VAL A 69 -0.11 -6.32 7.28
C VAL A 69 0.55 -6.95 8.50
N THR A 70 1.82 -7.35 8.37
CA THR A 70 2.58 -7.94 9.47
C THR A 70 2.77 -6.93 10.60
N GLY A 71 3.13 -5.68 10.28
CA GLY A 71 3.23 -4.60 11.26
C GLY A 71 1.89 -4.34 11.96
N LYS A 72 0.78 -4.36 11.21
CA LYS A 72 -0.56 -4.23 11.78
C LYS A 72 -0.90 -5.39 12.74
N MET A 73 -0.59 -6.63 12.40
CA MET A 73 -0.83 -7.78 13.29
C MET A 73 0.03 -7.79 14.56
N ILE A 74 1.20 -7.14 14.54
CA ILE A 74 2.08 -7.05 15.71
C ILE A 74 1.64 -5.92 16.66
N ILE A 75 1.07 -4.84 16.11
CA ILE A 75 0.74 -3.62 16.86
C ILE A 75 -0.75 -3.55 17.24
N GLY A 76 -1.65 -4.18 16.47
CA GLY A 76 -3.09 -4.28 16.75
C GLY A 76 -3.44 -5.53 17.53
#